data_AF-A0AAN8WQ89-F1
#
_entry.id   AF-A0AAN8WQ89-F1
#
_cell.length_a   1.000
_cell.length_b   1.000
_cell.length_c   1.000
_cell.angle_alpha   90.00
_cell.angle_beta   90.00
_cell.angle_gamma   90.00
#
_symmetry.space_group_name_H-M   'P 1'
#
loop_
_entity.id
_entity.type
_entity.pdbx_description
1 polymer ?
#
loop_
_entity_poly.entity_id
_entity_poly.type
_entity_poly.pdbx_seq_one_letter_code
_entity_poly.pdbx_strand_id
1 'polypeptide(L)'
;MDLAESQLRMPAVLMPSYHKLISSEEGKTAVKRIRLECGVCTATRFYSIHRGITRIAGVVACEACRQFYQRFKKQPWNVTCSKGGKCYELDETPKNKCKACWVAHIICRCPVPVSLYNNLQEYLPMELKVKMAPRPPKAQEIPENKRGGLGLEVLREDSWIDVTDKSEVYDSIMCDDANDTDEGNAQEQEAVESEADQDMEEEAVDDPDDPAPVTPKETTKKVSTSIKSSRKAQKPSNVDPDDKVMATLLNQNKFMENFNPKTSERVKRKKKKVQYFNSNARTKGQNSQFAHGPTGCLVATGKDLCDCLQEDCSGCHFPCPKCSSKKCGSECRVSRKWYYEKVDVEGTNLYWINEWIKKN
;
A
#
# COMPACT_ATOMS: atom_id res chain seq x y z
N MET A 1 2.93 -25.56 -19.26
CA MET A 1 2.41 -25.20 -17.93
C MET A 1 2.52 -23.68 -17.84
N ASP A 2 2.84 -23.06 -16.71
CA ASP A 2 3.48 -21.71 -16.66
C ASP A 2 2.59 -20.45 -16.84
N LEU A 3 1.33 -20.50 -16.41
CA LEU A 3 0.58 -19.27 -16.08
C LEU A 3 0.20 -19.16 -14.59
N ALA A 4 0.06 -20.30 -13.89
CA ALA A 4 -0.40 -20.35 -12.49
C ALA A 4 0.65 -19.97 -11.44
N GLU A 5 1.95 -20.15 -11.73
CA GLU A 5 3.03 -19.82 -10.77
C GLU A 5 3.30 -18.32 -10.64
N SER A 6 2.83 -17.51 -11.60
CA SER A 6 3.17 -16.09 -11.74
C SER A 6 2.72 -15.18 -10.58
N GLN A 7 1.91 -15.68 -9.62
CA GLN A 7 1.49 -14.94 -8.42
C GLN A 7 1.41 -15.81 -7.15
N LEU A 8 2.43 -16.62 -6.88
CA LEU A 8 2.62 -17.14 -5.51
C LEU A 8 2.89 -15.96 -4.55
N ARG A 9 2.22 -15.95 -3.40
CA ARG A 9 2.40 -14.94 -2.33
C ARG A 9 2.57 -15.60 -0.96
N MET A 10 3.09 -16.82 -0.98
CA MET A 10 3.31 -17.60 0.23
C MET A 10 4.46 -16.99 1.06
N PRO A 11 4.38 -16.99 2.41
CA PRO A 11 5.47 -16.52 3.26
C PRO A 11 6.78 -17.26 3.00
N ALA A 12 7.90 -16.53 3.07
CA ALA A 12 9.25 -17.07 2.85
C ALA A 12 9.54 -18.32 3.71
N VAL A 13 9.11 -18.28 4.98
CA VAL A 13 9.23 -19.37 5.96
C VAL A 13 8.53 -20.69 5.56
N LEU A 14 7.64 -20.69 4.56
CA LEU A 14 7.02 -21.90 4.01
C LEU A 14 7.59 -22.32 2.64
N MET A 15 8.44 -21.50 2.02
CA MET A 15 9.03 -21.78 0.71
C MET A 15 9.85 -23.08 0.67
N PRO A 16 10.68 -23.43 1.67
CA PRO A 16 11.42 -24.70 1.64
C PRO A 16 10.48 -25.92 1.66
N SER A 17 9.48 -25.92 2.53
CA SER A 17 8.47 -26.99 2.61
C SER A 17 7.67 -27.12 1.31
N TYR A 18 7.37 -25.99 0.65
CA TYR A 18 6.71 -25.98 -0.65
C TYR A 18 7.61 -26.53 -1.76
N HIS A 19 8.88 -26.12 -1.85
CA HIS A 19 9.83 -26.65 -2.82
C HIS A 19 10.03 -28.17 -2.66
N LYS A 20 10.15 -28.63 -1.40
CA LYS A 20 10.20 -30.04 -1.04
C LYS A 20 8.94 -30.79 -1.50
N LEU A 21 7.75 -30.21 -1.29
CA LEU A 21 6.47 -30.78 -1.75
C LEU A 21 6.42 -30.90 -3.29
N ILE A 22 6.66 -29.82 -4.04
CA ILE A 22 6.55 -29.80 -5.52
C ILE A 22 7.68 -30.54 -6.24
N SER A 23 8.68 -31.07 -5.53
CA SER A 23 9.67 -31.99 -6.11
C SER A 23 9.05 -33.31 -6.58
N SER A 24 7.89 -33.69 -6.02
CA SER A 24 7.12 -34.88 -6.38
C SER A 24 5.96 -34.55 -7.33
N GLU A 25 5.61 -35.45 -8.26
CA GLU A 25 4.47 -35.26 -9.18
C GLU A 25 3.13 -35.20 -8.44
N GLU A 26 2.98 -36.00 -7.37
CA GLU A 26 1.86 -35.92 -6.43
C GLU A 26 1.79 -34.52 -5.81
N GLY A 27 2.90 -34.03 -5.26
CA GLY A 27 2.98 -32.71 -4.64
C GLY A 27 2.77 -31.55 -5.62
N LYS A 28 3.11 -31.68 -6.91
CA LYS A 28 2.75 -30.68 -7.94
C LYS A 28 1.24 -30.57 -8.10
N THR A 29 0.56 -31.71 -8.28
CA THR A 29 -0.87 -31.78 -8.61
C THR A 29 -1.80 -31.62 -7.39
N ALA A 30 -1.35 -31.96 -6.19
CA ALA A 30 -2.17 -31.93 -4.98
C ALA A 30 -2.68 -30.52 -4.61
N VAL A 31 -3.85 -30.45 -3.98
CA VAL A 31 -4.45 -29.20 -3.49
C VAL A 31 -3.73 -28.74 -2.23
N LYS A 32 -3.33 -27.46 -2.18
CA LYS A 32 -2.49 -26.88 -1.13
C LYS A 32 -3.20 -25.70 -0.47
N ARG A 33 -3.02 -25.55 0.84
CA ARG A 33 -3.46 -24.36 1.61
C ARG A 33 -2.44 -23.99 2.68
N ILE A 34 -2.51 -22.76 3.16
CA ILE A 34 -1.73 -22.30 4.30
C ILE A 34 -2.64 -22.27 5.53
N ARG A 35 -2.28 -23.03 6.56
CA ARG A 35 -2.80 -22.91 7.93
C ARG A 35 -2.12 -21.73 8.62
N LEU A 36 -2.90 -20.90 9.27
CA LEU A 36 -2.45 -19.74 10.04
C LEU A 36 -3.06 -19.79 11.44
N GLU A 37 -2.22 -19.70 12.45
CA GLU A 37 -2.60 -19.49 13.85
C GLU A 37 -2.33 -18.03 14.19
N CYS A 38 -3.39 -17.27 14.49
CA CYS A 38 -3.27 -15.83 14.66
C CYS A 38 -2.76 -15.46 16.06
N GLY A 39 -1.54 -14.91 16.18
CA GLY A 39 -1.00 -14.44 17.45
C GLY A 39 -1.86 -13.35 18.11
N VAL A 40 -2.59 -12.57 17.31
CA VAL A 40 -3.56 -11.57 17.80
C VAL A 40 -4.83 -12.21 18.33
N CYS A 41 -5.60 -12.94 17.50
CA CYS A 41 -6.96 -13.37 17.86
C CYS A 41 -7.11 -14.87 18.20
N THR A 42 -5.99 -15.58 18.33
CA THR A 42 -5.85 -17.02 18.60
C THR A 42 -6.61 -17.99 17.68
N ALA A 43 -7.42 -17.48 16.75
CA ALA A 43 -8.17 -18.29 15.80
C ALA A 43 -7.28 -18.85 14.69
N THR A 44 -7.39 -20.16 14.46
CA THR A 44 -6.86 -20.83 13.27
C THR A 44 -7.66 -20.43 12.03
N ARG A 45 -6.97 -20.17 10.92
CA ARG A 45 -7.54 -19.80 9.61
C ARG A 45 -6.80 -20.52 8.50
N PHE A 46 -7.46 -20.71 7.37
CA PHE A 46 -6.91 -21.36 6.19
C PHE A 46 -7.00 -20.42 4.99
N TYR A 47 -5.92 -20.32 4.21
CA TYR A 47 -5.83 -19.46 3.04
C TYR A 47 -5.24 -20.20 1.84
N SER A 48 -5.52 -19.72 0.62
CA SER A 48 -4.82 -20.18 -0.58
C SER A 48 -3.35 -19.77 -0.56
N ILE A 49 -2.47 -20.60 -1.15
CA ILE A 49 -1.03 -20.31 -1.36
C ILE A 49 -0.76 -19.04 -2.18
N HIS A 50 -1.75 -18.56 -2.94
CA HIS A 50 -1.69 -17.30 -3.70
C HIS A 50 -2.04 -16.06 -2.86
N ARG A 51 -2.47 -16.24 -1.60
CA ARG A 51 -2.81 -15.13 -0.71
C ARG A 51 -1.64 -14.74 0.17
N GLY A 52 -1.24 -13.47 0.07
CA GLY A 52 -0.23 -12.87 0.94
C GLY A 52 -0.64 -12.95 2.41
N ILE A 53 0.08 -13.75 3.18
CA ILE A 53 0.00 -13.77 4.64
C ILE A 53 1.06 -12.83 5.19
N THR A 54 0.73 -12.17 6.30
CA THR A 54 1.44 -10.96 6.75
C THR A 54 1.38 -10.82 8.27
N ARG A 55 2.38 -10.11 8.81
CA ARG A 55 2.56 -9.87 10.24
C ARG A 55 2.01 -8.50 10.67
N ILE A 56 1.88 -8.28 11.97
CA ILE A 56 1.79 -6.97 12.62
C ILE A 56 2.99 -6.89 13.56
N ALA A 57 4.07 -6.21 13.14
CA ALA A 57 5.34 -6.13 13.85
C ALA A 57 5.82 -7.52 14.34
N GLY A 58 6.29 -8.38 13.43
CA GLY A 58 6.73 -9.75 13.79
C GLY A 58 5.60 -10.76 14.10
N VAL A 59 4.50 -10.35 14.75
CA VAL A 59 3.39 -11.25 15.15
C VAL A 59 2.54 -11.67 13.95
N VAL A 60 2.31 -12.98 13.78
CA VAL A 60 1.48 -13.55 12.71
C VAL A 60 0.02 -13.13 12.92
N ALA A 61 -0.57 -12.47 11.92
CA ALA A 61 -1.91 -11.93 12.00
C ALA A 61 -2.82 -12.51 10.91
N CYS A 62 -4.04 -12.93 11.30
CA CYS A 62 -5.06 -13.25 10.32
C CYS A 62 -5.48 -11.99 9.54
N GLU A 63 -5.98 -12.18 8.32
CA GLU A 63 -6.33 -11.08 7.42
C GLU A 63 -7.32 -10.09 8.06
N ALA A 64 -8.28 -10.58 8.86
CA ALA A 64 -9.23 -9.72 9.56
C ALA A 64 -8.56 -8.81 10.62
N CYS A 65 -7.66 -9.35 11.43
CA CYS A 65 -6.89 -8.57 12.42
C CYS A 65 -6.02 -7.53 11.72
N ARG A 66 -5.28 -7.95 10.68
CA ARG A 66 -4.38 -7.07 9.96
C ARG A 66 -5.12 -5.98 9.19
N GLN A 67 -6.18 -6.30 8.44
CA GLN A 67 -6.94 -5.28 7.73
C GLN A 67 -7.56 -4.27 8.69
N PHE A 68 -8.03 -4.70 9.87
CA PHE A 68 -8.49 -3.79 10.91
C PHE A 68 -7.36 -2.88 11.39
N TYR A 69 -6.22 -3.46 11.79
CA TYR A 69 -5.05 -2.72 12.26
C TYR A 69 -4.55 -1.72 11.21
N GLN A 70 -4.35 -2.15 9.97
CA GLN A 70 -3.83 -1.31 8.88
C GLN A 70 -4.77 -0.16 8.53
N ARG A 71 -6.09 -0.35 8.63
CA ARG A 71 -7.06 0.74 8.48
C ARG A 71 -6.94 1.76 9.61
N PHE A 72 -6.82 1.29 10.85
CA PHE A 72 -6.68 2.16 12.02
C PHE A 72 -5.32 2.88 12.05
N LYS A 73 -4.22 2.19 11.73
CA LYS A 73 -2.87 2.75 11.60
C LYS A 73 -2.81 3.84 10.53
N LYS A 74 -3.39 3.59 9.35
CA LYS A 74 -3.33 4.54 8.21
C LYS A 74 -4.17 5.80 8.44
N GLN A 75 -5.29 5.66 9.13
CA GLN A 75 -6.20 6.75 9.43
C GLN A 75 -6.85 6.48 10.79
N PRO A 76 -6.23 6.91 11.90
CA PRO A 76 -6.82 6.73 13.22
C PRO A 76 -8.15 7.49 13.34
N TRP A 77 -9.06 6.97 14.15
CA TRP A 77 -10.34 7.64 14.45
C TRP A 77 -10.74 7.35 15.90
N ASN A 78 -11.39 8.31 16.56
CA ASN A 78 -11.85 8.14 17.93
C ASN A 78 -12.80 6.94 18.05
N VAL A 79 -12.45 5.97 18.89
CA VAL A 79 -13.23 4.76 19.13
C VAL A 79 -13.75 4.74 20.55
N THR A 80 -15.01 4.38 20.73
CA THR A 80 -15.65 4.25 22.04
C THR A 80 -15.91 2.78 22.37
N CYS A 81 -15.98 2.48 23.67
CA CYS A 81 -16.38 1.16 24.17
C CYS A 81 -17.71 1.30 24.91
N SER A 82 -18.77 0.69 24.40
CA SER A 82 -20.10 0.69 25.03
C SER A 82 -20.14 0.01 26.41
N LYS A 83 -19.09 -0.72 26.80
CA LYS A 83 -18.92 -1.29 28.13
C LYS A 83 -17.82 -0.62 28.96
N GLY A 84 -17.36 0.59 28.63
CA GLY A 84 -16.33 1.32 29.41
C GLY A 84 -15.03 0.52 29.60
N GLY A 85 -14.50 -0.05 28.51
CA GLY A 85 -13.28 -0.87 28.55
C GLY A 85 -13.45 -2.25 29.21
N LYS A 86 -14.65 -2.71 29.59
CA LYS A 86 -14.88 -4.06 30.15
C LYS A 86 -14.87 -5.20 29.11
N CYS A 87 -14.66 -4.91 27.83
CA CYS A 87 -14.43 -5.94 26.80
C CYS A 87 -12.94 -6.27 26.61
N TYR A 88 -12.05 -5.56 27.31
CA TYR A 88 -10.60 -5.73 27.24
C TYR A 88 -10.08 -6.22 28.59
N GLU A 89 -9.20 -7.19 28.51
CA GLU A 89 -8.46 -7.82 29.60
C GLU A 89 -7.07 -8.14 29.04
N LEU A 90 -6.03 -7.94 29.84
CA LEU A 90 -4.66 -8.13 29.36
C LEU A 90 -4.44 -9.61 29.02
N ASP A 91 -3.74 -9.88 27.91
CA ASP A 91 -3.43 -11.22 27.41
C ASP A 91 -4.61 -12.13 26.99
N GLU A 92 -5.86 -11.79 27.29
CA GLU A 92 -7.06 -12.44 26.75
C GLU A 92 -7.50 -11.84 25.40
N THR A 93 -8.12 -12.65 24.53
CA THR A 93 -8.73 -12.14 23.31
C THR A 93 -10.11 -11.53 23.61
N PRO A 94 -10.38 -10.27 23.20
CA PRO A 94 -11.68 -9.65 23.43
C PRO A 94 -12.84 -10.48 22.85
N LYS A 95 -13.68 -11.02 23.74
CA LYS A 95 -14.86 -11.86 23.42
C LYS A 95 -15.88 -11.13 22.52
N ASN A 96 -15.85 -9.79 22.53
CA ASN A 96 -16.71 -8.93 21.73
C ASN A 96 -15.93 -8.19 20.64
N LYS A 97 -16.53 -8.00 19.46
CA LYS A 97 -16.00 -7.21 18.31
C LYS A 97 -15.95 -5.69 18.56
N CYS A 98 -15.66 -5.25 19.78
CA CYS A 98 -15.57 -3.84 20.16
C CYS A 98 -14.31 -3.21 19.56
N LYS A 99 -14.47 -2.21 18.69
CA LYS A 99 -13.35 -1.58 17.97
C LYS A 99 -12.28 -1.03 18.92
N ALA A 100 -12.66 -0.31 19.97
CA ALA A 100 -11.71 0.26 20.94
C ALA A 100 -10.87 -0.82 21.63
N CYS A 101 -11.52 -1.82 22.23
CA CYS A 101 -10.84 -2.93 22.90
C CYS A 101 -10.02 -3.80 21.92
N TRP A 102 -10.40 -3.86 20.65
CA TRP A 102 -9.63 -4.58 19.63
C TRP A 102 -8.36 -3.84 19.20
N VAL A 103 -8.40 -2.50 19.09
CA VAL A 103 -7.19 -1.69 18.89
C VAL A 103 -6.23 -1.89 20.06
N ALA A 104 -6.70 -1.68 21.29
CA ALA A 104 -5.91 -1.88 22.51
C ALA A 104 -5.26 -3.27 22.53
N HIS A 105 -6.06 -4.32 22.29
CA HIS A 105 -5.57 -5.69 22.19
C HIS A 105 -4.47 -5.89 21.17
N ILE A 106 -4.57 -5.28 19.99
CA ILE A 106 -3.52 -5.38 18.96
C ILE A 106 -2.25 -4.65 19.42
N ILE A 107 -2.35 -3.39 19.88
CA ILE A 107 -1.16 -2.57 20.16
C ILE A 107 -0.46 -2.93 21.48
N CYS A 108 -1.16 -3.53 22.45
CA CYS A 108 -0.55 -4.08 23.66
C CYS A 108 0.05 -5.48 23.47
N ARG A 109 -0.21 -6.15 22.34
CA ARG A 109 0.20 -7.53 22.07
C ARG A 109 1.23 -7.68 20.96
N CYS A 110 1.22 -6.77 20.00
CA CYS A 110 2.24 -6.67 18.96
C CYS A 110 3.35 -5.70 19.43
N PRO A 111 4.62 -5.96 19.10
CA PRO A 111 5.77 -5.13 19.45
C PRO A 111 5.87 -3.93 18.50
N VAL A 112 4.82 -3.11 18.48
CA VAL A 112 4.77 -1.88 17.67
C VAL A 112 5.76 -0.84 18.21
N PRO A 113 6.28 0.08 17.37
CA PRO A 113 7.12 1.17 17.84
C PRO A 113 6.44 2.01 18.94
N VAL A 114 7.20 2.46 19.93
CA VAL A 114 6.65 3.21 21.09
C VAL A 114 5.96 4.51 20.67
N SER A 115 6.51 5.21 19.67
CA SER A 115 5.89 6.40 19.07
C SER A 115 4.52 6.08 18.44
N LEU A 116 4.42 4.97 17.72
CA LEU A 116 3.16 4.51 17.13
C LEU A 116 2.16 4.06 18.21
N TYR A 117 2.62 3.38 19.25
CA TYR A 117 1.78 3.03 20.40
C TYR A 117 1.17 4.29 21.03
N ASN A 118 2.01 5.29 21.30
CA ASN A 118 1.62 6.55 21.92
C ASN A 118 0.63 7.35 21.05
N ASN A 119 0.83 7.37 19.72
CA ASN A 119 -0.12 8.01 18.81
C ASN A 119 -1.45 7.24 18.71
N LEU A 120 -1.42 5.91 18.57
CA LEU A 120 -2.64 5.12 18.40
C LEU A 120 -3.49 5.04 19.67
N GLN A 121 -2.89 5.13 20.86
CA GLN A 121 -3.65 5.17 22.11
C GLN A 121 -4.44 6.48 22.28
N GLU A 122 -4.04 7.63 21.70
CA GLU A 122 -4.74 8.92 21.86
C GLU A 122 -6.24 8.79 21.53
N TYR A 123 -6.55 8.05 20.47
CA TYR A 123 -7.88 7.77 19.94
C TYR A 123 -8.73 6.77 20.76
N LEU A 124 -8.19 6.24 21.85
CA LEU A 124 -8.84 5.30 22.77
C LEU A 124 -9.50 6.01 23.97
N PRO A 125 -10.58 5.45 24.54
CA PRO A 125 -11.26 6.04 25.68
C PRO A 125 -10.43 5.86 26.97
N MET A 126 -10.53 6.79 27.91
CA MET A 126 -9.62 6.85 29.08
C MET A 126 -9.74 5.63 29.99
N GLU A 127 -10.95 5.08 30.14
CA GLU A 127 -11.24 3.87 30.93
C GLU A 127 -10.58 2.61 30.35
N LEU A 128 -10.18 2.67 29.08
CA LEU A 128 -9.40 1.61 28.42
C LEU A 128 -7.90 1.87 28.55
N LYS A 129 -7.44 3.13 28.36
CA LYS A 129 -6.03 3.54 28.52
C LYS A 129 -5.45 3.11 29.87
N VAL A 130 -6.19 3.33 30.97
CA VAL A 130 -5.77 2.96 32.34
C VAL A 130 -5.55 1.44 32.53
N LYS A 131 -6.14 0.58 31.68
CA LYS A 131 -5.97 -0.88 31.73
C LYS A 131 -4.89 -1.41 30.79
N MET A 132 -4.42 -0.59 29.87
CA MET A 132 -3.42 -0.98 28.88
C MET A 132 -2.02 -1.03 29.53
N ALA A 133 -1.09 -1.76 28.91
CA ALA A 133 0.30 -1.70 29.33
C ALA A 133 0.86 -0.26 29.15
N PRO A 134 1.81 0.20 29.97
CA PRO A 134 2.40 1.53 29.82
C PRO A 134 3.26 1.69 28.56
N ARG A 135 3.65 0.57 27.93
CA ARG A 135 4.43 0.49 26.70
C ARG A 135 4.03 -0.77 25.90
N PRO A 136 4.31 -0.83 24.59
CA PRO A 136 4.23 -2.09 23.85
C PRO A 136 5.28 -3.10 24.35
N PRO A 137 5.05 -4.41 24.17
CA PRO A 137 6.07 -5.44 24.42
C PRO A 137 7.23 -5.29 23.44
N LYS A 138 8.44 -5.71 23.83
CA LYS A 138 9.56 -5.91 22.88
C LYS A 138 9.37 -7.25 22.15
N ALA A 139 9.96 -7.41 20.97
CA ALA A 139 9.86 -8.67 20.22
C ALA A 139 10.30 -9.88 21.07
N GLN A 140 11.42 -9.76 21.79
CA GLN A 140 11.96 -10.80 22.67
C GLN A 140 11.07 -11.13 23.87
N GLU A 141 10.19 -10.20 24.28
CA GLU A 141 9.27 -10.39 25.41
C GLU A 141 8.01 -11.19 25.04
N ILE A 142 7.78 -11.46 23.74
CA ILE A 142 6.59 -12.16 23.25
C ILE A 142 6.91 -13.67 23.11
N PRO A 143 6.28 -14.54 23.93
CA PRO A 143 6.45 -15.98 23.85
C PRO A 143 6.05 -16.54 22.48
N GLU A 144 6.71 -17.59 22.02
CA GLU A 144 6.51 -18.18 20.69
C GLU A 144 5.03 -18.56 20.44
N ASN A 145 4.38 -19.23 21.39
CA ASN A 145 2.96 -19.57 21.32
C ASN A 145 2.01 -18.36 21.24
N LYS A 146 2.49 -17.14 21.53
CA LYS A 146 1.75 -15.88 21.41
C LYS A 146 2.15 -15.05 20.17
N ARG A 147 3.25 -15.39 19.48
CA ARG A 147 3.60 -14.84 18.16
C ARG A 147 2.69 -15.36 17.03
N GLY A 148 2.07 -16.54 17.23
CA GLY A 148 1.27 -17.22 16.22
C GLY A 148 2.13 -18.01 15.21
N GLY A 149 1.47 -18.84 14.43
CA GLY A 149 2.12 -19.89 13.62
C GLY A 149 1.63 -19.93 12.18
N LEU A 150 2.45 -20.54 11.33
CA LEU A 150 2.16 -20.79 9.91
C LEU A 150 2.48 -22.24 9.59
N GLY A 151 1.65 -22.86 8.77
CA GLY A 151 1.93 -24.19 8.23
C GLY A 151 1.40 -24.38 6.81
N LEU A 152 2.12 -25.15 6.01
CA LEU A 152 1.70 -25.59 4.69
C LEU A 152 0.97 -26.93 4.83
N GLU A 153 -0.28 -26.99 4.36
CA GLU A 153 -1.08 -28.21 4.35
C GLU A 153 -1.40 -28.65 2.92
N VAL A 154 -1.37 -29.97 2.70
CA VAL A 154 -1.74 -30.63 1.45
C VAL A 154 -2.91 -31.58 1.68
N LEU A 155 -3.81 -31.67 0.69
CA LEU A 155 -4.92 -32.63 0.71
C LEU A 155 -4.45 -34.00 0.18
N ARG A 156 -4.59 -35.05 1.00
CA ARG A 156 -4.38 -36.46 0.64
C ARG A 156 -5.53 -37.31 1.18
N GLU A 157 -6.12 -38.15 0.33
CA GLU A 157 -7.12 -39.16 0.76
C GLU A 157 -8.19 -38.55 1.70
N ASP A 158 -8.78 -37.42 1.27
CA ASP A 158 -9.76 -36.59 1.99
C ASP A 158 -9.31 -35.97 3.34
N SER A 159 -8.04 -36.11 3.72
CA SER A 159 -7.43 -35.51 4.91
C SER A 159 -6.45 -34.37 4.56
N TRP A 160 -6.40 -33.34 5.41
CA TRP A 160 -5.40 -32.28 5.30
C TRP A 160 -4.20 -32.60 6.18
N ILE A 161 -3.03 -32.73 5.56
CA ILE A 161 -1.78 -33.11 6.22
C ILE A 161 -0.84 -31.92 6.23
N ASP A 162 -0.36 -31.55 7.43
CA ASP A 162 0.67 -30.52 7.61
C ASP A 162 2.02 -31.08 7.16
N VAL A 163 2.62 -30.42 6.17
CA VAL A 163 3.92 -30.77 5.56
C VAL A 163 4.99 -29.71 5.85
N THR A 164 4.77 -28.89 6.87
CA THR A 164 5.71 -27.84 7.28
C THR A 164 6.96 -28.43 7.92
N ASP A 165 8.12 -28.02 7.43
CA ASP A 165 9.40 -28.50 7.93
C ASP A 165 9.85 -27.69 9.15
N LYS A 166 9.56 -28.20 10.34
CA LYS A 166 9.69 -27.43 11.60
C LYS A 166 11.12 -27.05 11.96
N SER A 167 12.14 -27.72 11.41
CA SER A 167 13.55 -27.39 11.68
C SER A 167 14.02 -26.08 11.04
N GLU A 168 13.35 -25.59 9.99
CA GLU A 168 13.77 -24.39 9.24
C GLU A 168 12.93 -23.14 9.57
N VAL A 169 11.81 -23.33 10.27
CA VAL A 169 10.87 -22.26 10.65
C VAL A 169 11.46 -21.34 11.73
N TYR A 170 12.28 -21.89 12.64
CA TYR A 170 12.77 -21.20 13.82
C TYR A 170 13.76 -20.07 13.48
N ASP A 171 14.69 -20.32 12.55
CA ASP A 171 15.72 -19.36 12.14
C ASP A 171 15.15 -18.20 11.30
N SER A 172 14.13 -18.48 10.49
CA SER A 172 13.51 -17.50 9.59
C SER A 172 12.61 -16.48 10.32
N ILE A 173 12.11 -16.79 11.52
CA ILE A 173 11.24 -15.88 12.29
C ILE A 173 12.04 -14.78 12.99
N MET A 174 13.32 -14.99 13.27
CA MET A 174 14.17 -14.06 14.03
C MET A 174 14.90 -13.03 13.17
N CYS A 175 15.03 -13.26 11.85
CA CYS A 175 15.79 -12.39 10.95
C CYS A 175 14.92 -11.36 10.17
N ASP A 176 13.61 -11.59 10.04
CA ASP A 176 12.66 -10.60 9.49
C ASP A 176 12.59 -9.31 10.35
N ASP A 177 12.82 -9.41 11.67
CA ASP A 177 12.69 -8.31 12.64
C ASP A 177 13.71 -7.16 12.41
N ALA A 178 14.73 -7.35 11.56
CA ALA A 178 15.76 -6.35 11.27
C ALA A 178 15.49 -5.46 10.04
N ASN A 179 14.53 -5.82 9.18
CA ASN A 179 14.32 -5.18 7.87
C ASN A 179 12.91 -4.55 7.67
N ASP A 180 12.00 -4.68 8.64
CA ASP A 180 10.70 -3.99 8.63
C ASP A 180 10.79 -2.62 9.33
N THR A 181 11.84 -1.84 9.00
CA THR A 181 11.94 -0.43 9.39
C THR A 181 10.88 0.38 8.64
N ASP A 182 9.75 0.59 9.31
CA ASP A 182 8.65 1.47 8.90
C ASP A 182 9.10 2.94 8.94
N GLU A 183 10.01 3.33 8.02
CA GLU A 183 10.53 4.69 7.85
C GLU A 183 9.43 5.65 7.34
N GLY A 184 8.54 6.02 8.26
CA GLY A 184 7.61 7.13 8.12
C GLY A 184 8.31 8.48 8.31
N ASN A 185 9.07 8.90 7.31
CA ASN A 185 9.43 10.30 6.98
C ASN A 185 9.50 11.28 8.18
N ALA A 186 10.65 11.31 8.87
CA ALA A 186 10.97 12.31 9.88
C ALA A 186 12.34 12.95 9.58
N GLN A 187 12.34 14.02 8.79
CA GLN A 187 13.47 14.96 8.65
C GLN A 187 12.99 16.27 8.01
N GLU A 188 13.61 17.38 8.43
CA GLU A 188 13.34 18.81 8.14
C GLU A 188 12.40 19.55 9.11
N GLN A 189 12.87 19.74 10.35
CA GLN A 189 12.71 21.00 11.10
C GLN A 189 13.60 21.02 12.35
N GLU A 190 14.82 21.54 12.22
CA GLU A 190 15.62 22.14 13.32
C GLU A 190 16.87 22.82 12.74
N ALA A 191 16.85 24.16 12.69
CA ALA A 191 18.01 25.05 12.44
C ALA A 191 17.58 26.53 12.47
N VAL A 192 17.25 27.08 13.66
CA VAL A 192 17.47 28.50 14.02
C VAL A 192 17.78 28.53 15.53
N GLU A 193 18.78 29.31 15.93
CA GLU A 193 19.35 29.29 17.28
C GLU A 193 18.55 30.03 18.36
N SER A 194 18.86 29.73 19.63
CA SER A 194 19.00 30.75 20.68
C SER A 194 19.82 30.19 21.85
N GLU A 195 21.13 30.43 21.85
CA GLU A 195 21.94 30.33 23.09
C GLU A 195 21.95 31.69 23.79
N ALA A 196 21.94 31.68 25.12
CA ALA A 196 22.00 32.88 25.95
C ALA A 196 22.83 32.62 27.22
N ASP A 197 23.98 33.28 27.26
CA ASP A 197 24.71 33.88 28.39
C ASP A 197 24.88 33.13 29.74
N GLN A 198 26.15 32.94 30.13
CA GLN A 198 26.68 33.47 31.40
C GLN A 198 28.22 33.49 31.43
N ASP A 199 28.79 34.72 31.42
CA ASP A 199 29.96 35.30 32.13
C ASP A 199 31.14 34.38 32.57
N MET A 200 32.43 34.75 32.47
CA MET A 200 33.05 35.97 33.07
C MET A 200 34.57 36.04 32.77
N GLU A 201 35.11 37.27 32.56
CA GLU A 201 36.54 37.71 32.62
C GLU A 201 37.59 37.06 31.66
N GLU A 202 38.65 37.73 31.17
CA GLU A 202 39.39 38.92 31.66
C GLU A 202 39.93 39.82 30.49
N GLU A 203 40.61 40.94 30.80
CA GLU A 203 40.85 42.13 29.94
C GLU A 203 41.96 42.04 28.86
N ALA A 204 41.85 42.89 27.82
CA ALA A 204 42.89 43.87 27.42
C ALA A 204 42.37 44.89 26.37
N VAL A 205 42.89 46.12 26.42
CA VAL A 205 42.49 47.30 25.60
C VAL A 205 43.42 47.57 24.40
N ASP A 206 42.90 48.15 23.31
CA ASP A 206 43.27 49.52 22.84
C ASP A 206 42.61 49.89 21.47
N ASP A 207 42.35 51.18 21.30
CA ASP A 207 41.73 51.93 20.16
C ASP A 207 42.84 52.51 19.22
N PRO A 208 42.61 53.38 18.20
CA PRO A 208 41.47 53.64 17.29
C PRO A 208 41.90 53.76 15.77
N ASP A 209 41.04 54.36 14.93
CA ASP A 209 41.31 55.19 13.71
C ASP A 209 40.82 54.73 12.30
N ASP A 210 39.54 54.98 12.02
CA ASP A 210 38.98 55.91 10.98
C ASP A 210 39.33 55.76 9.45
N PRO A 211 38.77 56.55 8.49
CA PRO A 211 37.47 56.26 7.86
C PRO A 211 37.41 56.16 6.30
N ALA A 212 36.40 55.44 5.78
CA ALA A 212 35.46 55.79 4.66
C ALA A 212 36.00 56.28 3.27
N PRO A 213 35.14 56.67 2.27
CA PRO A 213 33.98 56.01 1.65
C PRO A 213 34.02 55.93 0.08
N VAL A 214 32.85 55.69 -0.53
CA VAL A 214 32.32 56.16 -1.85
C VAL A 214 32.22 55.15 -3.03
N THR A 215 31.03 55.18 -3.65
CA THR A 215 30.50 54.51 -4.87
C THR A 215 30.96 55.24 -6.18
N PRO A 216 30.33 55.20 -7.42
CA PRO A 216 29.19 54.41 -7.96
C PRO A 216 29.21 53.96 -9.47
N LYS A 217 28.26 53.03 -9.83
CA LYS A 217 27.33 53.00 -11.02
C LYS A 217 27.74 52.74 -12.51
N GLU A 218 26.95 51.83 -13.14
CA GLU A 218 26.21 51.91 -14.45
C GLU A 218 26.98 51.91 -15.83
N THR A 219 26.44 51.56 -17.04
CA THR A 219 25.12 51.04 -17.54
C THR A 219 25.16 50.38 -18.97
N THR A 220 24.34 49.32 -19.23
CA THR A 220 23.75 48.90 -20.57
C THR A 220 24.68 48.32 -21.70
N LYS A 221 24.26 47.70 -22.84
CA LYS A 221 22.97 47.54 -23.60
C LYS A 221 22.97 46.34 -24.63
N LYS A 222 21.75 45.87 -24.98
CA LYS A 222 21.18 44.85 -25.95
C LYS A 222 21.80 44.54 -27.35
N VAL A 223 21.26 43.49 -28.04
CA VAL A 223 21.04 43.20 -29.53
C VAL A 223 21.64 41.84 -30.05
N SER A 224 21.13 41.06 -31.04
CA SER A 224 19.75 40.60 -31.45
C SER A 224 19.71 39.41 -32.48
N THR A 225 18.53 38.76 -32.67
CA THR A 225 17.94 38.10 -33.90
C THR A 225 18.54 36.90 -34.68
N SER A 226 17.82 35.75 -34.64
CA SER A 226 17.13 34.96 -35.71
C SER A 226 17.77 34.56 -37.07
N ILE A 227 17.58 33.28 -37.52
CA ILE A 227 17.01 32.82 -38.82
C ILE A 227 16.99 31.26 -38.96
N LYS A 228 16.10 30.70 -39.81
CA LYS A 228 15.86 29.25 -40.07
C LYS A 228 16.64 28.71 -41.29
N SER A 229 16.90 27.40 -41.37
CA SER A 229 17.00 26.67 -42.66
C SER A 229 16.74 25.16 -42.54
N SER A 230 16.60 24.50 -43.68
CA SER A 230 16.09 23.13 -43.91
C SER A 230 17.03 22.29 -44.78
N ARG A 231 17.05 20.95 -44.64
CA ARG A 231 16.88 19.95 -45.73
C ARG A 231 17.38 18.53 -45.39
N LYS A 232 16.53 17.55 -45.73
CA LYS A 232 16.74 16.31 -46.53
C LYS A 232 17.89 15.32 -46.17
N ALA A 233 17.53 14.04 -46.12
CA ALA A 233 18.45 12.92 -45.92
C ALA A 233 19.38 12.66 -47.12
N GLN A 234 20.61 12.22 -46.82
CA GLN A 234 21.54 11.57 -47.74
C GLN A 234 22.20 10.36 -47.05
N LYS A 235 22.58 9.37 -47.85
CA LYS A 235 23.17 8.08 -47.44
C LYS A 235 24.65 8.09 -47.80
N PRO A 236 25.61 7.81 -46.89
CA PRO A 236 27.01 7.65 -47.24
C PRO A 236 27.37 6.19 -47.59
N SER A 237 28.43 6.06 -48.37
CA SER A 237 29.06 4.85 -48.87
C SER A 237 30.12 4.28 -47.91
N ASN A 238 30.73 3.15 -48.31
CA ASN A 238 31.82 2.46 -47.60
C ASN A 238 32.98 3.39 -47.22
N VAL A 239 33.57 3.15 -46.04
CA VAL A 239 34.86 3.66 -45.54
C VAL A 239 35.56 2.52 -44.80
N ASP A 240 36.89 2.55 -44.77
CA ASP A 240 37.79 1.45 -44.34
C ASP A 240 37.65 0.96 -42.88
N PRO A 241 38.16 -0.25 -42.55
CA PRO A 241 37.99 -0.87 -41.24
C PRO A 241 38.62 -0.11 -40.06
N ASP A 242 39.72 0.61 -40.27
CA ASP A 242 40.58 1.09 -39.18
C ASP A 242 40.09 2.41 -38.52
N ASP A 243 39.34 3.25 -39.24
CA ASP A 243 38.69 4.45 -38.67
C ASP A 243 37.63 4.08 -37.60
N LYS A 244 37.14 2.84 -37.64
CA LYS A 244 36.09 2.33 -36.76
C LYS A 244 36.54 2.21 -35.30
N VAL A 245 37.84 2.06 -35.05
CA VAL A 245 38.41 1.91 -33.70
C VAL A 245 38.50 3.28 -32.99
N MET A 246 39.00 4.32 -33.67
CA MET A 246 39.08 5.68 -33.09
C MET A 246 37.69 6.30 -32.85
N ALA A 247 36.71 6.03 -33.72
CA ALA A 247 35.32 6.41 -33.50
C ALA A 247 34.67 5.72 -32.28
N THR A 248 35.19 4.57 -31.86
CA THR A 248 34.68 3.82 -30.68
C THR A 248 35.23 4.38 -29.37
N LEU A 249 36.49 4.84 -29.35
CA LEU A 249 37.10 5.47 -28.16
C LEU A 249 36.55 6.87 -27.91
N LEU A 250 36.38 7.70 -28.95
CA LEU A 250 35.83 9.06 -28.81
C LEU A 250 34.33 9.09 -28.41
N ASN A 251 33.60 7.98 -28.58
CA ASN A 251 32.20 7.87 -28.16
C ASN A 251 32.01 7.68 -26.65
N GLN A 252 33.05 7.39 -25.86
CA GLN A 252 32.91 7.22 -24.41
C GLN A 252 32.51 8.53 -23.69
N ASN A 253 32.81 9.69 -24.26
CA ASN A 253 32.49 10.99 -23.65
C ASN A 253 31.04 11.47 -23.88
N LYS A 254 30.24 10.75 -24.68
CA LYS A 254 28.83 11.11 -24.94
C LYS A 254 27.83 10.61 -23.89
N PHE A 255 28.29 9.84 -22.91
CA PHE A 255 27.46 9.36 -21.80
C PHE A 255 26.95 10.50 -20.88
N MET A 256 27.63 11.65 -20.87
CA MET A 256 27.32 12.79 -19.98
C MET A 256 26.62 13.97 -20.68
N GLU A 257 26.76 14.15 -22.00
CA GLU A 257 26.25 15.34 -22.74
C GLU A 257 24.73 15.58 -22.57
N ASN A 258 23.95 14.52 -22.35
CA ASN A 258 22.50 14.60 -22.13
C ASN A 258 22.06 14.19 -20.71
N PHE A 259 22.99 14.08 -19.76
CA PHE A 259 22.67 13.69 -18.39
C PHE A 259 22.07 14.86 -17.59
N ASN A 260 20.83 15.23 -17.91
CA ASN A 260 20.11 16.28 -17.19
C ASN A 260 19.51 15.70 -15.89
N PRO A 261 20.04 16.04 -14.69
CA PRO A 261 19.67 15.40 -13.43
C PRO A 261 18.19 15.58 -13.08
N LYS A 262 17.53 16.62 -13.62
CA LYS A 262 16.09 16.89 -13.42
C LYS A 262 15.16 15.98 -14.26
N THR A 263 15.71 15.17 -15.17
CA THR A 263 14.92 14.36 -16.14
C THR A 263 15.30 12.88 -16.24
N SER A 264 16.33 12.44 -15.49
CA SER A 264 16.82 11.05 -15.50
C SER A 264 15.73 10.01 -15.26
N GLU A 265 15.92 8.76 -15.69
CA GLU A 265 14.97 7.68 -15.40
C GLU A 265 14.73 7.50 -13.89
N ARG A 266 15.77 7.67 -13.06
CA ARG A 266 15.66 7.62 -11.60
C ARG A 266 14.71 8.72 -11.09
N VAL A 267 14.81 9.94 -11.63
CA VAL A 267 13.88 11.03 -11.31
C VAL A 267 12.49 10.79 -11.90
N LYS A 268 12.35 10.21 -13.10
CA LYS A 268 11.03 9.81 -13.66
C LYS A 268 10.35 8.74 -12.79
N ARG A 269 11.09 7.73 -12.30
CA ARG A 269 10.61 6.74 -11.33
C ARG A 269 10.23 7.41 -9.99
N LYS A 270 11.06 8.31 -9.46
CA LYS A 270 10.75 9.08 -8.23
C LYS A 270 9.50 9.97 -8.41
N LYS A 271 9.33 10.63 -9.56
CA LYS A 271 8.17 11.49 -9.88
C LYS A 271 6.88 10.68 -10.06
N LYS A 272 6.93 9.49 -10.71
CA LYS A 272 5.82 8.53 -10.73
C LYS A 272 5.47 7.99 -9.33
N LYS A 273 6.47 7.78 -8.46
CA LYS A 273 6.26 7.38 -7.05
C LYS A 273 5.64 8.50 -6.21
N VAL A 274 6.03 9.77 -6.45
CA VAL A 274 5.47 10.96 -5.76
C VAL A 274 4.04 11.29 -6.22
N GLN A 275 3.68 11.03 -7.48
CA GLN A 275 2.29 11.15 -7.97
C GLN A 275 1.30 10.23 -7.23
N TYR A 276 1.78 9.17 -6.57
CA TYR A 276 0.94 8.31 -5.73
C TYR A 276 0.63 8.87 -4.33
N PHE A 277 1.33 9.94 -3.90
CA PHE A 277 1.19 10.50 -2.55
C PHE A 277 0.61 11.92 -2.51
N ASN A 278 0.68 12.68 -3.60
CA ASN A 278 0.22 14.07 -3.61
C ASN A 278 -1.30 14.19 -3.85
N SER A 279 -2.07 13.82 -2.83
CA SER A 279 -3.54 13.79 -2.83
C SER A 279 -4.18 15.16 -2.51
N ASN A 280 -3.87 16.19 -3.31
CA ASN A 280 -4.63 17.45 -3.27
C ASN A 280 -4.73 18.23 -4.60
N ALA A 281 -4.43 17.60 -5.74
CA ALA A 281 -4.82 18.11 -7.05
C ALA A 281 -6.26 17.67 -7.37
N ARG A 282 -7.20 18.62 -7.35
CA ARG A 282 -8.64 18.37 -7.39
C ARG A 282 -9.14 17.83 -8.74
N THR A 283 -10.13 16.93 -8.66
CA THR A 283 -11.24 16.78 -9.63
C THR A 283 -10.92 16.69 -11.13
N LYS A 284 -10.37 15.56 -11.58
CA LYS A 284 -10.73 14.89 -12.86
C LYS A 284 -10.04 13.51 -12.95
N GLY A 285 -10.80 12.41 -12.87
CA GLY A 285 -10.30 11.07 -13.20
C GLY A 285 -10.66 9.89 -12.27
N GLN A 286 -11.12 10.12 -11.03
CA GLN A 286 -11.43 9.04 -10.09
C GLN A 286 -12.90 8.56 -10.13
N ASN A 287 -13.39 8.25 -11.33
CA ASN A 287 -14.72 7.65 -11.55
C ASN A 287 -14.63 6.29 -12.28
N SER A 288 -13.48 5.60 -12.21
CA SER A 288 -13.18 4.39 -12.98
C SER A 288 -13.25 3.06 -12.21
N GLN A 289 -13.52 3.07 -10.90
CA GLN A 289 -13.58 1.82 -10.10
C GLN A 289 -15.00 1.36 -9.76
N PHE A 290 -16.01 2.22 -9.91
CA PHE A 290 -17.41 1.88 -9.71
C PHE A 290 -18.20 2.17 -10.98
N ALA A 291 -19.02 1.21 -11.41
CA ALA A 291 -19.91 1.37 -12.55
C ALA A 291 -21.16 2.18 -12.17
N HIS A 292 -21.61 2.06 -10.92
CA HIS A 292 -22.76 2.77 -10.37
C HIS A 292 -22.39 3.51 -9.08
N GLY A 293 -22.96 4.70 -8.91
CA GLY A 293 -22.70 5.59 -7.77
C GLY A 293 -23.48 5.20 -6.50
N PRO A 294 -23.33 5.98 -5.40
CA PRO A 294 -24.07 5.77 -4.15
C PRO A 294 -25.60 5.89 -4.29
N THR A 295 -26.10 6.56 -5.33
CA THR A 295 -27.53 6.66 -5.67
C THR A 295 -28.03 5.50 -6.55
N GLY A 296 -27.14 4.64 -7.05
CA GLY A 296 -27.45 3.59 -8.01
C GLY A 296 -27.43 4.01 -9.48
N CYS A 297 -27.26 5.31 -9.78
CA CYS A 297 -27.09 5.80 -11.15
C CYS A 297 -25.74 5.36 -11.75
N LEU A 298 -25.66 5.18 -13.07
CA LEU A 298 -24.41 4.89 -13.78
C LEU A 298 -23.40 6.04 -13.60
N VAL A 299 -22.15 5.72 -13.27
CA VAL A 299 -21.07 6.69 -13.06
C VAL A 299 -20.60 7.32 -14.37
N ALA A 300 -20.68 6.57 -15.48
CA ALA A 300 -20.23 7.02 -16.80
C ALA A 300 -21.13 8.11 -17.42
N THR A 301 -22.44 8.09 -17.10
CA THR A 301 -23.46 8.94 -17.76
C THR A 301 -24.43 9.64 -16.81
N GLY A 302 -24.44 9.29 -15.54
CA GLY A 302 -25.39 9.81 -14.54
C GLY A 302 -26.81 9.23 -14.60
N LYS A 303 -27.12 8.35 -15.58
CA LYS A 303 -28.48 7.83 -15.78
C LYS A 303 -28.93 6.80 -14.73
N ASP A 304 -30.21 6.85 -14.37
CA ASP A 304 -30.87 5.97 -13.38
C ASP A 304 -31.52 4.72 -14.02
N LEU A 305 -30.73 3.90 -14.69
CA LEU A 305 -31.23 2.73 -15.43
C LEU A 305 -31.58 1.56 -14.51
N CYS A 306 -32.64 0.84 -14.86
CA CYS A 306 -32.93 -0.49 -14.32
C CYS A 306 -31.96 -1.53 -14.89
N ASP A 307 -31.73 -2.61 -14.16
CA ASP A 307 -30.88 -3.72 -14.62
C ASP A 307 -31.42 -4.50 -15.83
N CYS A 308 -32.66 -4.24 -16.26
CA CYS A 308 -33.19 -4.71 -17.55
C CYS A 308 -32.76 -3.85 -18.74
N LEU A 309 -31.99 -2.78 -18.50
CA LEU A 309 -31.45 -1.82 -19.48
C LEU A 309 -32.48 -0.96 -20.24
N GLN A 310 -33.79 -1.16 -20.03
CA GLN A 310 -34.84 -0.31 -20.59
C GLN A 310 -34.86 1.08 -19.91
N GLU A 311 -34.93 2.16 -20.71
CA GLU A 311 -34.86 3.54 -20.22
C GLU A 311 -36.11 3.95 -19.42
N ASP A 312 -37.32 3.65 -19.93
CA ASP A 312 -38.59 4.00 -19.28
C ASP A 312 -39.01 3.03 -18.15
N CYS A 313 -38.13 2.11 -17.74
CA CYS A 313 -38.46 1.12 -16.72
C CYS A 313 -38.52 1.74 -15.32
N SER A 314 -39.72 1.82 -14.75
CA SER A 314 -39.97 2.22 -13.36
C SER A 314 -39.38 1.24 -12.32
N GLY A 315 -39.17 -0.02 -12.72
CA GLY A 315 -38.50 -1.06 -11.94
C GLY A 315 -39.23 -2.40 -12.05
N CYS A 316 -38.67 -3.32 -12.84
CA CYS A 316 -39.25 -4.64 -13.13
C CYS A 316 -38.88 -5.75 -12.13
N HIS A 317 -38.01 -5.48 -11.16
CA HIS A 317 -37.52 -6.46 -10.20
C HIS A 317 -38.21 -6.33 -8.83
N PHE A 318 -38.04 -7.35 -7.98
CA PHE A 318 -38.47 -7.28 -6.58
C PHE A 318 -37.72 -6.16 -5.82
N PRO A 319 -38.32 -5.56 -4.77
CA PRO A 319 -37.67 -4.51 -3.98
C PRO A 319 -36.33 -4.97 -3.40
N CYS A 320 -35.25 -4.27 -3.76
CA CYS A 320 -33.90 -4.64 -3.34
C CYS A 320 -33.73 -4.51 -1.81
N PRO A 321 -33.24 -5.55 -1.09
CA PRO A 321 -33.09 -5.50 0.37
C PRO A 321 -32.02 -4.50 0.87
N LYS A 322 -31.22 -3.90 -0.03
CA LYS A 322 -30.16 -2.93 0.32
C LYS A 322 -30.52 -1.47 0.07
N CYS A 323 -31.41 -1.18 -0.89
CA CYS A 323 -31.76 0.19 -1.28
C CYS A 323 -33.26 0.39 -1.56
N SER A 324 -34.09 -0.62 -1.32
CA SER A 324 -35.54 -0.67 -1.52
C SER A 324 -36.04 -0.41 -2.96
N SER A 325 -35.13 -0.17 -3.91
CA SER A 325 -35.47 0.06 -5.32
C SER A 325 -35.84 -1.23 -6.03
N LYS A 326 -36.84 -1.16 -6.92
CA LYS A 326 -37.26 -2.23 -7.86
C LYS A 326 -36.40 -2.27 -9.15
N LYS A 327 -35.33 -1.47 -9.20
CA LYS A 327 -34.44 -1.34 -10.37
C LYS A 327 -33.18 -2.22 -10.34
N CYS A 328 -32.96 -2.97 -9.25
CA CYS A 328 -31.81 -3.87 -9.10
C CYS A 328 -32.19 -5.30 -9.47
N GLY A 329 -31.33 -6.00 -10.20
CA GLY A 329 -31.44 -7.44 -10.46
C GLY A 329 -31.02 -8.28 -9.26
N SER A 330 -30.22 -9.33 -9.51
CA SER A 330 -29.71 -10.21 -8.44
C SER A 330 -28.82 -9.51 -7.41
N GLU A 331 -28.08 -8.47 -7.82
CA GLU A 331 -27.29 -7.63 -6.92
C GLU A 331 -27.79 -6.18 -6.89
N CYS A 332 -27.63 -5.52 -5.74
CA CYS A 332 -27.91 -4.09 -5.62
C CYS A 332 -26.96 -3.27 -6.49
N ARG A 333 -27.53 -2.38 -7.32
CA ARG A 333 -26.76 -1.45 -8.16
C ARG A 333 -26.06 -0.33 -7.38
N VAL A 334 -26.43 -0.04 -6.13
CA VAL A 334 -25.78 1.01 -5.32
C VAL A 334 -24.30 0.66 -5.10
N SER A 335 -23.41 1.56 -5.54
CA SER A 335 -21.96 1.41 -5.43
C SER A 335 -21.40 0.09 -5.99
N ARG A 336 -22.05 -0.51 -7.02
CA ARG A 336 -21.51 -1.71 -7.67
C ARG A 336 -20.41 -1.39 -8.69
N LYS A 337 -19.52 -2.36 -8.92
CA LYS A 337 -18.31 -2.20 -9.75
C LYS A 337 -18.48 -2.65 -11.21
N TRP A 338 -19.56 -3.34 -11.52
CA TRP A 338 -19.87 -3.91 -12.83
C TRP A 338 -21.23 -3.38 -13.33
N TYR A 339 -21.58 -3.66 -14.59
CA TYR A 339 -22.87 -3.33 -15.19
C TYR A 339 -23.30 -4.45 -16.13
N TYR A 340 -24.60 -4.57 -16.40
CA TYR A 340 -25.07 -5.43 -17.50
C TYR A 340 -24.72 -4.77 -18.83
N GLU A 341 -24.01 -5.50 -19.70
CA GLU A 341 -23.68 -5.07 -21.05
C GLU A 341 -24.83 -5.37 -22.03
N LYS A 342 -25.46 -6.53 -21.84
CA LYS A 342 -26.60 -7.04 -22.60
C LYS A 342 -27.54 -7.81 -21.67
N VAL A 343 -28.83 -7.77 -21.94
CA VAL A 343 -29.87 -8.59 -21.28
C VAL A 343 -30.67 -9.28 -22.38
N ASP A 344 -30.78 -10.59 -22.31
CA ASP A 344 -31.55 -11.44 -23.23
C ASP A 344 -32.87 -11.87 -22.58
N VAL A 345 -33.96 -11.89 -23.35
CA VAL A 345 -35.29 -12.27 -22.85
C VAL A 345 -35.56 -13.75 -23.13
N GLU A 346 -35.51 -14.56 -22.08
CA GLU A 346 -35.77 -16.01 -22.15
C GLU A 346 -37.07 -16.33 -22.90
N GLY A 347 -37.02 -17.31 -23.80
CA GLY A 347 -38.16 -17.71 -24.64
C GLY A 347 -38.45 -16.81 -25.84
N THR A 348 -37.66 -15.76 -26.10
CA THR A 348 -37.81 -14.89 -27.27
C THR A 348 -36.46 -14.55 -27.93
N ASN A 349 -36.50 -13.95 -29.12
CA ASN A 349 -35.30 -13.40 -29.77
C ASN A 349 -35.03 -11.93 -29.39
N LEU A 350 -35.66 -11.41 -28.33
CA LEU A 350 -35.52 -10.01 -27.90
C LEU A 350 -34.34 -9.85 -26.95
N TYR A 351 -33.61 -8.74 -27.11
CA TYR A 351 -32.49 -8.37 -26.26
C TYR A 351 -32.34 -6.86 -26.15
N TRP A 352 -31.72 -6.41 -25.06
CA TRP A 352 -31.35 -5.00 -24.84
C TRP A 352 -29.84 -4.89 -24.62
N ILE A 353 -29.22 -3.87 -25.19
CA ILE A 353 -27.79 -3.57 -25.03
C ILE A 353 -27.66 -2.27 -24.23
N ASN A 354 -26.61 -2.16 -23.41
CA ASN A 354 -26.33 -0.96 -22.63
C ASN A 354 -25.67 0.12 -23.49
N GLU A 355 -26.48 0.86 -24.25
CA GLU A 355 -26.06 1.94 -25.15
C GLU A 355 -25.33 3.09 -24.41
N TRP A 356 -25.48 3.16 -23.09
CA TRP A 356 -24.95 4.21 -22.23
C TRP A 356 -23.48 3.99 -21.83
N ILE A 357 -22.86 2.90 -22.28
CA ILE A 357 -21.46 2.58 -21.99
C ILE A 357 -20.72 2.26 -23.29
N LYS A 358 -19.80 3.15 -23.64
CA LYS A 358 -18.98 3.02 -24.85
C LYS A 358 -17.95 1.90 -24.64
N LYS A 359 -17.96 0.93 -25.55
CA LYS A 359 -16.82 0.01 -25.75
C LYS A 359 -15.67 0.82 -26.36
N ASN A 360 -14.50 0.71 -25.76
CA ASN A 360 -13.22 1.19 -26.34
C ASN A 360 -12.55 0.04 -27.09
#